data_AF-A0A3L7P694-F1
#
_entry.id   AF-A0A3L7P694-F1
#
_cell.length_a   1.000
_cell.length_b   1.000
_cell.length_c   1.000
_cell.angle_alpha   90.00
_cell.angle_beta   90.00
_cell.angle_gamma   90.00
#
_symmetry.space_group_name_H-M   'P 1'
#
loop_
_entity.id
_entity.type
_entity.pdbx_description
1 polymer ?
#
loop_
_entity_poly.entity_id
_entity_poly.type
_entity_poly.pdbx_seq_one_letter_code
_entity_poly.pdbx_strand_id
1 'polypeptide(L)'
;MNRIVSLATAWVFVVGTWAALPAMTYAEAKPAALAPVPEKKALEWSESLVKAIDSGEGAAELIDWKALMVRCARGVGASPEEIDEFRMGIEQAAATPQGLLGMIANEVKNGGGFKYIRTFKDAEGTRVKFRLLPAAGGITFHDFLLKEEQGKVQAIDIRIASTGEDFSQSMRRFFVPAVAQKNKGILQKLAGKESALLKSLGQLEEMTNAIQANEPQKVSAIAAKLPKEVRNEKFCMLIELKAAQMAGDDKAHQEVIERFRGLFPNDSAVDLLSMDYFAIKENFKEALACAQRFQKAMGEEAFMTTWIADLQWQNGQVKEARATIEKAIKMEPDFVSARWTKVTIADAQQDYATLNKTLKELVTDFGAELDPEAMKKEAFYEEFKKTPEFKDLEKFLKAQKAQKK
;
A
#
# COMPACT_ATOMS: atom_id res chain seq x y z
N MET A 1 10.82 24.81 -1.99
CA MET A 1 10.03 23.54 -1.91
C MET A 1 10.20 22.84 -0.55
N ASN A 2 9.27 22.99 0.39
CA ASN A 2 9.14 22.03 1.52
C ASN A 2 8.53 20.75 0.93
N ARG A 3 9.35 19.77 0.57
CA ARG A 3 8.88 18.49 0.01
C ARG A 3 9.44 17.33 0.79
N ILE A 4 8.88 17.13 1.98
CA ILE A 4 8.52 15.76 2.35
C ILE A 4 7.52 15.35 1.27
N VAL A 5 7.88 14.40 0.39
CA VAL A 5 6.85 13.63 -0.31
C VAL A 5 6.16 12.85 0.78
N SER A 6 5.22 13.50 1.45
CA SER A 6 4.45 12.89 2.51
C SER A 6 3.62 11.81 1.84
N LEU A 7 3.79 10.54 2.20
CA LEU A 7 2.86 9.51 1.77
C LEU A 7 1.51 9.64 2.52
N ALA A 8 1.36 10.65 3.39
CA ALA A 8 0.10 10.93 4.10
C ALA A 8 -1.08 11.27 3.19
N THR A 9 -0.87 11.57 1.91
CA THR A 9 -1.97 11.85 0.97
C THR A 9 -2.42 10.63 0.15
N ALA A 10 -1.83 9.44 0.34
CA ALA A 10 -2.32 8.17 -0.22
C ALA A 10 -3.70 7.73 0.28
N TRP A 11 -4.24 8.44 1.26
CA TRP A 11 -5.21 7.88 2.18
C TRP A 11 -6.66 8.22 1.88
N VAL A 12 -6.97 8.76 0.69
CA VAL A 12 -8.35 9.16 0.40
C VAL A 12 -9.18 8.07 -0.30
N PHE A 13 -8.60 7.05 -0.97
CA PHE A 13 -9.45 6.17 -1.80
C PHE A 13 -9.16 4.67 -1.71
N VAL A 14 -9.03 4.13 -0.50
CA VAL A 14 -9.44 2.73 -0.20
C VAL A 14 -10.68 2.70 0.72
N VAL A 15 -11.20 3.87 1.12
CA VAL A 15 -12.38 3.99 2.01
C VAL A 15 -13.52 4.80 1.34
N GLY A 16 -13.48 4.93 0.01
CA GLY A 16 -14.56 5.50 -0.78
C GLY A 16 -15.54 4.40 -1.22
N THR A 17 -16.58 4.18 -0.40
CA THR A 17 -17.61 3.13 -0.48
C THR A 17 -17.09 1.70 -0.33
N TRP A 18 -17.88 0.87 0.37
CA TRP A 18 -17.51 -0.43 0.97
C TRP A 18 -16.62 -0.28 2.22
N ALA A 19 -17.29 -0.10 3.36
CA ALA A 19 -16.66 -0.21 4.67
C ALA A 19 -15.90 -1.55 4.78
N ALA A 20 -14.77 -1.55 5.49
CA ALA A 20 -13.94 -2.73 5.77
C ALA A 20 -14.07 -3.11 7.26
N LEU A 21 -14.57 -4.31 7.57
CA LEU A 21 -14.68 -4.92 8.91
C LEU A 21 -13.42 -5.83 9.16
N PRO A 22 -13.30 -6.78 10.13
CA PRO A 22 -12.02 -7.47 10.55
C PRO A 22 -11.73 -9.01 10.48
N ALA A 23 -10.50 -9.45 10.14
CA ALA A 23 -10.20 -10.86 9.85
C ALA A 23 -10.04 -11.52 11.17
N MET A 24 -10.87 -12.51 11.37
CA MET A 24 -10.63 -13.48 12.39
C MET A 24 -9.48 -14.37 11.97
N THR A 25 -8.44 -14.41 12.77
CA THR A 25 -7.52 -15.56 12.82
C THR A 25 -8.29 -16.74 13.39
N TYR A 26 -8.97 -17.47 12.51
CA TYR A 26 -9.33 -18.85 12.80
C TYR A 26 -8.01 -19.62 12.89
N ALA A 27 -7.95 -20.64 13.75
CA ALA A 27 -7.08 -21.76 13.47
C ALA A 27 -7.64 -22.44 12.21
N GLU A 28 -7.43 -21.81 11.05
CA GLU A 28 -7.74 -22.41 9.77
C GLU A 28 -6.89 -23.68 9.69
N ALA A 29 -7.51 -24.82 9.40
CA ALA A 29 -6.76 -25.93 8.86
C ALA A 29 -5.96 -25.37 7.69
N LYS A 30 -4.63 -25.32 7.85
CA LYS A 30 -3.73 -24.68 6.88
C LYS A 30 -4.05 -25.30 5.52
N PRO A 31 -4.53 -24.51 4.53
CA PRO A 31 -4.94 -25.09 3.27
C PRO A 31 -3.76 -25.84 2.67
N ALA A 32 -4.06 -26.96 2.00
CA ALA A 32 -3.06 -27.63 1.19
C ALA A 32 -2.47 -26.61 0.20
N ALA A 33 -1.15 -26.62 0.05
CA ALA A 33 -0.48 -25.76 -0.91
C ALA A 33 -1.04 -26.01 -2.31
N LEU A 34 -1.29 -24.94 -3.05
CA LEU A 34 -1.74 -25.02 -4.44
C LEU A 34 -0.63 -25.60 -5.31
N ALA A 35 -1.04 -26.28 -6.39
CA ALA A 35 -0.11 -26.64 -7.45
C ALA A 35 0.60 -25.35 -7.96
N PRO A 36 1.93 -25.38 -8.13
CA PRO A 36 2.66 -24.22 -8.62
C PRO A 36 2.19 -23.80 -10.01
N VAL A 37 1.86 -22.52 -10.19
CA VAL A 37 1.61 -21.93 -11.50
C VAL A 37 2.96 -21.69 -12.20
N PRO A 38 3.15 -22.11 -13.47
CA PRO A 38 4.37 -21.84 -14.24
C PRO A 38 4.66 -20.35 -14.37
N GLU A 39 5.92 -19.95 -14.24
CA GLU A 39 6.34 -18.54 -14.24
C GLU A 39 5.88 -17.78 -15.48
N LYS A 40 5.98 -18.41 -16.67
CA LYS A 40 5.47 -17.83 -17.92
C LYS A 40 3.98 -17.49 -17.85
N LYS A 41 3.15 -18.40 -17.32
CA LYS A 41 1.70 -18.16 -17.20
C LYS A 41 1.37 -17.13 -16.12
N ALA A 42 2.15 -17.08 -15.05
CA ALA A 42 2.02 -16.05 -14.01
C ALA A 42 2.36 -14.65 -14.57
N LEU A 43 3.36 -14.55 -15.45
CA LEU A 43 3.70 -13.32 -16.15
C LEU A 43 2.60 -12.90 -17.14
N GLU A 44 2.10 -13.83 -17.97
CA GLU A 44 0.99 -13.57 -18.90
C GLU A 44 -0.27 -13.08 -18.17
N TRP A 45 -0.60 -13.69 -17.01
CA TRP A 45 -1.69 -13.22 -16.15
C TRP A 45 -1.42 -11.81 -15.60
N SER A 46 -0.17 -11.53 -15.20
CA SER A 46 0.23 -10.24 -14.65
C SER A 46 0.14 -9.12 -15.68
N GLU A 47 0.58 -9.35 -16.91
CA GLU A 47 0.44 -8.43 -18.04
C GLU A 47 -1.03 -8.17 -18.37
N SER A 48 -1.87 -9.21 -18.31
CA SER A 48 -3.32 -9.08 -18.50
C SER A 48 -3.95 -8.20 -17.42
N LEU A 49 -3.52 -8.33 -16.16
CA LEU A 49 -4.00 -7.47 -15.08
C LEU A 49 -3.57 -6.01 -15.27
N VAL A 50 -2.31 -5.74 -15.61
CA VAL A 50 -1.85 -4.36 -15.88
C VAL A 50 -2.71 -3.73 -16.97
N LYS A 51 -2.89 -4.44 -18.10
CA LYS A 51 -3.71 -3.96 -19.21
C LYS A 51 -5.15 -3.66 -18.78
N ALA A 52 -5.75 -4.54 -17.97
CA ALA A 52 -7.11 -4.38 -17.49
C ALA A 52 -7.27 -3.20 -16.51
N ILE A 53 -6.27 -2.96 -15.67
CA ILE A 53 -6.22 -1.79 -14.78
C ILE A 53 -6.05 -0.50 -15.59
N ASP A 54 -5.16 -0.49 -16.59
CA ASP A 54 -4.92 0.66 -17.46
C ASP A 54 -6.16 1.02 -18.31
N SER A 55 -6.91 0.03 -18.79
CA SER A 55 -8.15 0.25 -19.52
C SER A 55 -9.35 0.54 -18.61
N GLY A 56 -9.26 0.20 -17.32
CA GLY A 56 -10.37 0.26 -16.37
C GLY A 56 -11.45 -0.81 -16.60
N GLU A 57 -11.15 -1.86 -17.36
CA GLU A 57 -12.12 -2.88 -17.80
C GLU A 57 -11.54 -4.29 -17.66
N GLY A 58 -12.37 -5.27 -17.33
CA GLY A 58 -12.03 -6.70 -17.34
C GLY A 58 -11.16 -7.22 -16.20
N ALA A 59 -10.73 -6.34 -15.27
CA ALA A 59 -9.86 -6.75 -14.17
C ALA A 59 -10.54 -7.76 -13.22
N ALA A 60 -11.85 -7.61 -13.00
CA ALA A 60 -12.63 -8.51 -12.15
C ALA A 60 -12.71 -9.95 -12.70
N GLU A 61 -12.62 -10.16 -14.01
CA GLU A 61 -12.68 -11.48 -14.64
C GLU A 61 -11.40 -12.32 -14.41
N LEU A 62 -10.30 -11.64 -14.04
CA LEU A 62 -9.02 -12.27 -13.70
C LEU A 62 -9.02 -12.91 -12.31
N ILE A 63 -10.08 -12.66 -11.51
CA ILE A 63 -10.27 -13.19 -10.17
C ILE A 63 -11.28 -14.34 -10.21
N ASP A 64 -10.95 -15.46 -9.56
CA ASP A 64 -11.90 -16.50 -9.24
C ASP A 64 -12.59 -16.15 -7.91
N TRP A 65 -13.66 -15.36 -8.01
CA TRP A 65 -14.47 -14.92 -6.87
C TRP A 65 -15.08 -16.09 -6.09
N LYS A 66 -15.34 -17.22 -6.76
CA LYS A 66 -15.85 -18.43 -6.12
C LYS A 66 -14.79 -19.06 -5.22
N ALA A 67 -13.57 -19.25 -5.71
CA ALA A 67 -12.48 -19.75 -4.89
C ALA A 67 -12.14 -18.79 -3.73
N LEU A 68 -12.19 -17.48 -3.97
CA LEU A 68 -12.01 -16.46 -2.93
C LEU A 68 -13.08 -16.61 -1.84
N MET A 69 -14.34 -16.80 -2.22
CA MET A 69 -15.43 -16.98 -1.26
C MET A 69 -15.39 -18.31 -0.51
N VAL A 70 -14.91 -19.38 -1.15
CA VAL A 70 -14.63 -20.63 -0.44
C VAL A 70 -13.57 -20.40 0.65
N ARG A 71 -12.53 -19.60 0.39
CA ARG A 71 -11.54 -19.21 1.41
C ARG A 71 -12.19 -18.40 2.52
N CYS A 72 -12.98 -17.39 2.16
CA CYS A 72 -13.76 -16.55 3.09
C CYS A 72 -14.66 -17.39 4.02
N ALA A 73 -15.26 -18.48 3.54
CA ALA A 73 -16.25 -19.28 4.27
C ALA A 73 -15.70 -20.47 5.08
N ARG A 74 -14.39 -20.75 5.02
CA ARG A 74 -13.80 -21.93 5.68
C ARG A 74 -14.15 -22.05 7.15
N GLY A 75 -14.66 -23.20 7.61
CA GLY A 75 -14.95 -23.42 9.02
C GLY A 75 -16.14 -22.62 9.60
N VAL A 76 -16.87 -21.83 8.79
CA VAL A 76 -18.10 -21.14 9.22
C VAL A 76 -19.28 -22.13 9.29
N GLY A 77 -19.25 -23.18 8.46
CA GLY A 77 -20.37 -24.12 8.32
C GLY A 77 -21.55 -23.55 7.53
N ALA A 78 -21.29 -22.53 6.70
CA ALA A 78 -22.27 -21.97 5.77
C ALA A 78 -22.60 -22.96 4.65
N SER A 79 -23.85 -22.93 4.15
CA SER A 79 -24.27 -23.75 3.02
C SER A 79 -23.67 -23.23 1.69
N PRO A 80 -23.59 -24.07 0.64
CA PRO A 80 -23.17 -23.63 -0.68
C PRO A 80 -23.98 -22.43 -1.21
N GLU A 81 -25.28 -22.39 -0.92
CA GLU A 81 -26.20 -21.32 -1.32
C GLU A 81 -25.88 -20.01 -0.60
N GLU A 82 -25.62 -20.06 0.72
CA GLU A 82 -25.21 -18.87 1.50
C GLU A 82 -23.87 -18.30 1.01
N ILE A 83 -22.93 -19.17 0.62
CA ILE A 83 -21.64 -18.77 0.05
C ILE A 83 -21.85 -18.12 -1.32
N ASP A 84 -22.70 -18.71 -2.18
CA ASP A 84 -22.93 -18.20 -3.53
C ASP A 84 -23.67 -16.87 -3.54
N GLU A 85 -24.67 -16.69 -2.68
CA GLU A 85 -25.39 -15.42 -2.53
C GLU A 85 -24.43 -14.28 -2.15
N PHE A 86 -23.56 -14.51 -1.17
CA PHE A 86 -22.59 -13.49 -0.75
C PHE A 86 -21.51 -13.24 -1.82
N ARG A 87 -21.08 -14.29 -2.53
CA ARG A 87 -20.18 -14.19 -3.68
C ARG A 87 -20.73 -13.27 -4.76
N MET A 88 -22.01 -13.41 -5.12
CA MET A 88 -22.66 -12.55 -6.12
C MET A 88 -22.60 -11.07 -5.73
N GLY A 89 -22.81 -10.75 -4.45
CA GLY A 89 -22.70 -9.38 -3.96
C GLY A 89 -21.27 -8.81 -4.08
N ILE A 90 -20.25 -9.60 -3.73
CA ILE A 90 -18.85 -9.18 -3.88
C ILE A 90 -18.48 -9.01 -5.35
N GLU A 91 -18.87 -9.95 -6.21
CA GLU A 91 -18.56 -9.90 -7.64
C GLU A 91 -19.20 -8.67 -8.30
N GLN A 92 -20.47 -8.38 -7.97
CA GLN A 92 -21.15 -7.17 -8.43
C GLN A 92 -20.42 -5.90 -7.95
N ALA A 93 -20.05 -5.84 -6.67
CA ALA A 93 -19.32 -4.70 -6.13
C ALA A 93 -17.94 -4.53 -6.79
N ALA A 94 -17.22 -5.64 -7.01
CA ALA A 94 -15.90 -5.65 -7.64
C ALA A 94 -15.91 -5.20 -9.11
N ALA A 95 -17.04 -5.37 -9.81
CA ALA A 95 -17.23 -4.88 -11.17
C ALA A 95 -17.52 -3.37 -11.26
N THR A 96 -17.71 -2.68 -10.13
CA THR A 96 -17.92 -1.23 -10.10
C THR A 96 -16.59 -0.46 -9.97
N PRO A 97 -16.54 0.83 -10.35
CA PRO A 97 -15.39 1.70 -10.08
C PRO A 97 -15.05 1.83 -8.59
N GLN A 98 -16.00 1.51 -7.71
CA GLN A 98 -15.84 1.52 -6.26
C GLN A 98 -15.30 0.17 -5.71
N GLY A 99 -15.29 -0.89 -6.53
CA GLY A 99 -14.68 -2.16 -6.17
C GLY A 99 -13.16 -2.05 -6.05
N LEU A 100 -12.51 -3.00 -5.36
CA LEU A 100 -11.06 -2.97 -5.11
C LEU A 100 -10.23 -2.71 -6.38
N LEU A 101 -10.46 -3.46 -7.46
CA LEU A 101 -9.72 -3.29 -8.71
C LEU A 101 -10.12 -2.01 -9.46
N GLY A 102 -11.39 -1.58 -9.34
CA GLY A 102 -11.87 -0.31 -9.87
C GLY A 102 -11.21 0.90 -9.19
N MET A 103 -10.99 0.85 -7.88
CA MET A 103 -10.25 1.88 -7.15
C MET A 103 -8.80 1.94 -7.60
N ILE A 104 -8.14 0.80 -7.80
CA ILE A 104 -6.78 0.76 -8.36
C ILE A 104 -6.74 1.39 -9.76
N ALA A 105 -7.69 1.03 -10.63
CA ALA A 105 -7.80 1.63 -11.96
C ALA A 105 -8.05 3.14 -11.92
N ASN A 106 -8.88 3.62 -10.98
CA ASN A 106 -9.10 5.05 -10.79
C ASN A 106 -7.84 5.79 -10.35
N GLU A 107 -7.02 5.20 -9.46
CA GLU A 107 -5.73 5.78 -9.08
C GLU A 107 -4.79 5.92 -10.28
N VAL A 108 -4.68 4.87 -11.11
CA VAL A 108 -3.86 4.90 -12.33
C VAL A 108 -4.38 5.95 -13.31
N LYS A 109 -5.70 6.00 -13.54
CA LYS A 109 -6.34 7.00 -14.39
C LYS A 109 -6.07 8.45 -13.92
N ASN A 110 -5.94 8.66 -12.62
CA ASN A 110 -5.65 9.96 -12.02
C ASN A 110 -4.16 10.31 -12.01
N GLY A 111 -3.30 9.52 -12.66
CA GLY A 111 -1.86 9.76 -12.76
C GLY A 111 -1.02 8.98 -11.74
N GLY A 112 -1.63 8.05 -11.01
CA GLY A 112 -0.93 7.05 -10.22
C GLY A 112 -0.24 6.00 -11.12
N GLY A 113 0.42 5.03 -10.49
CA GLY A 113 1.12 3.95 -11.19
C GLY A 113 0.81 2.57 -10.60
N PHE A 114 0.63 1.58 -11.46
CA PHE A 114 0.45 0.18 -11.07
C PHE A 114 1.45 -0.69 -11.83
N LYS A 115 2.41 -1.30 -11.11
CA LYS A 115 3.54 -2.01 -11.73
C LYS A 115 3.71 -3.41 -11.17
N TYR A 116 3.84 -4.39 -12.04
CA TYR A 116 4.30 -5.73 -11.68
C TYR A 116 5.75 -5.68 -11.19
N ILE A 117 6.03 -6.32 -10.05
CA ILE A 117 7.35 -6.33 -9.43
C ILE A 117 8.03 -7.68 -9.60
N ARG A 118 7.37 -8.77 -9.18
CA ARG A 118 7.94 -10.12 -9.23
C ARG A 118 6.89 -11.21 -9.04
N THR A 119 7.20 -12.39 -9.55
CA THR A 119 6.56 -13.66 -9.21
C THR A 119 7.37 -14.33 -8.10
N PHE A 120 6.69 -14.94 -7.13
CA PHE A 120 7.34 -15.67 -6.05
C PHE A 120 6.46 -16.80 -5.53
N LYS A 121 7.00 -17.62 -4.62
CA LYS A 121 6.24 -18.67 -3.94
C LYS A 121 6.28 -18.44 -2.44
N ASP A 122 5.15 -18.65 -1.79
CA ASP A 122 5.08 -18.74 -0.33
C ASP A 122 4.53 -20.13 0.07
N ALA A 123 4.13 -20.29 1.34
CA ALA A 123 3.62 -21.56 1.84
C ALA A 123 2.27 -21.98 1.21
N GLU A 124 1.53 -21.06 0.58
CA GLU A 124 0.23 -21.34 -0.03
C GLU A 124 0.33 -21.63 -1.52
N GLY A 125 1.27 -21.01 -2.24
CA GLY A 125 1.45 -21.26 -3.67
C GLY A 125 2.21 -20.16 -4.40
N THR A 126 1.98 -20.06 -5.71
CA THR A 126 2.56 -19.01 -6.55
C THR A 126 1.81 -17.70 -6.31
N ARG A 127 2.54 -16.63 -5.99
CA ARG A 127 2.05 -15.26 -5.88
C ARG A 127 2.73 -14.33 -6.88
N VAL A 128 2.01 -13.29 -7.29
CA VAL A 128 2.55 -12.18 -8.09
C VAL A 128 2.35 -10.86 -7.35
N LYS A 129 3.43 -10.08 -7.23
CA LYS A 129 3.48 -8.83 -6.46
C LYS A 129 3.36 -7.64 -7.38
N PHE A 130 2.50 -6.70 -6.99
CA PHE A 130 2.33 -5.41 -7.64
C PHE A 130 2.58 -4.26 -6.66
N ARG A 131 3.15 -3.18 -7.18
CA ARG A 131 3.25 -1.88 -6.49
C ARG A 131 2.16 -0.96 -7.03
N LEU A 132 1.38 -0.37 -6.13
CA LEU A 132 0.48 0.73 -6.42
C LEU A 132 1.08 2.02 -5.84
N LEU A 133 1.22 3.03 -6.69
CA LEU A 133 1.53 4.41 -6.34
C LEU A 133 0.27 5.24 -6.59
N PRO A 134 -0.51 5.60 -5.55
CA PRO A 134 -1.70 6.43 -5.73
C PRO A 134 -1.34 7.81 -6.30
N ALA A 135 -2.28 8.42 -7.04
CA ALA A 135 -2.07 9.73 -7.66
C ALA A 135 -1.81 10.82 -6.61
N ALA A 136 -2.46 10.70 -5.46
CA ALA A 136 -2.27 11.59 -4.32
C ALA A 136 -0.94 11.34 -3.56
N GLY A 137 -0.04 10.50 -4.07
CA GLY A 137 1.17 10.06 -3.36
C GLY A 137 0.88 8.82 -2.52
N GLY A 138 1.93 8.16 -2.02
CA GLY A 138 1.76 6.90 -1.29
C GLY A 138 2.37 5.68 -1.90
N ILE A 139 2.26 4.58 -1.15
CA ILE A 139 2.53 3.24 -1.65
C ILE A 139 1.66 2.21 -0.95
N THR A 140 1.25 1.21 -1.70
CA THR A 140 0.88 -0.09 -1.16
C THR A 140 1.29 -1.19 -2.12
N PHE A 141 1.26 -2.43 -1.64
CA PHE A 141 1.55 -3.61 -2.44
C PHE A 141 0.40 -4.60 -2.38
N HIS A 142 0.20 -5.29 -3.50
CA HIS A 142 -0.80 -6.33 -3.66
C HIS A 142 -0.13 -7.62 -4.13
N ASP A 143 -0.25 -8.68 -3.33
CA ASP A 143 0.26 -10.01 -3.71
C ASP A 143 -0.91 -10.93 -4.06
N PHE A 144 -1.12 -11.17 -5.34
CA PHE A 144 -2.20 -12.02 -5.83
C PHE A 144 -1.80 -13.49 -5.77
N LEU A 145 -2.59 -14.32 -5.09
CA LEU A 145 -2.40 -15.77 -5.03
C LEU A 145 -3.02 -16.42 -6.27
N LEU A 146 -2.19 -17.05 -7.09
CA LEU A 146 -2.62 -17.63 -8.36
C LEU A 146 -2.95 -19.11 -8.23
N LYS A 147 -3.95 -19.53 -9.01
CA LYS A 147 -4.32 -20.93 -9.24
C LYS A 147 -4.43 -21.16 -10.74
N GLU A 148 -3.94 -22.31 -11.20
CA GLU A 148 -4.21 -22.80 -12.55
C GLU A 148 -5.22 -23.94 -12.49
N GLU A 149 -6.27 -23.88 -13.30
CA GLU A 149 -7.24 -24.94 -13.48
C GLU A 149 -7.64 -25.04 -14.94
N GLN A 150 -7.57 -26.24 -15.51
CA GLN A 150 -7.89 -26.51 -16.93
C GLN A 150 -7.16 -25.57 -17.92
N GLY A 151 -5.91 -25.23 -17.59
CA GLY A 151 -5.07 -24.35 -18.41
C GLY A 151 -5.31 -22.85 -18.22
N LYS A 152 -6.36 -22.45 -17.49
CA LYS A 152 -6.68 -21.06 -17.16
C LYS A 152 -6.04 -20.66 -15.82
N VAL A 153 -5.34 -19.53 -15.79
CA VAL A 153 -4.79 -18.95 -14.56
C VAL A 153 -5.72 -17.85 -14.06
N GLN A 154 -6.07 -17.89 -12.78
CA GLN A 154 -6.84 -16.85 -12.09
C GLN A 154 -6.25 -16.58 -10.71
N ALA A 155 -6.44 -15.38 -10.18
CA ALA A 155 -6.16 -15.11 -8.78
C ALA A 155 -7.33 -15.57 -7.91
N ILE A 156 -7.03 -16.19 -6.78
CA ILE A 156 -8.04 -16.69 -5.83
C ILE A 156 -8.02 -15.91 -4.50
N ASP A 157 -7.05 -15.02 -4.32
CA ASP A 157 -6.95 -14.13 -3.17
C ASP A 157 -5.95 -13.00 -3.45
N ILE A 158 -5.97 -11.96 -2.62
CA ILE A 158 -5.12 -10.78 -2.76
C ILE A 158 -4.63 -10.38 -1.37
N ARG A 159 -3.32 -10.45 -1.10
CA ARG A 159 -2.74 -9.92 0.13
C ARG A 159 -2.45 -8.44 -0.03
N ILE A 160 -2.94 -7.62 0.89
CA ILE A 160 -2.78 -6.16 0.85
C ILE A 160 -1.78 -5.75 1.93
N ALA A 161 -0.72 -5.06 1.55
CA ALA A 161 0.37 -4.73 2.47
C ALA A 161 -0.04 -3.75 3.58
N SER A 162 -0.96 -2.82 3.28
CA SER A 162 -1.46 -1.84 4.26
C SER A 162 -2.33 -2.45 5.36
N THR A 163 -2.90 -3.65 5.13
CA THR A 163 -3.68 -4.39 6.13
C THR A 163 -2.95 -5.62 6.68
N GLY A 164 -1.89 -6.06 6.00
CA GLY A 164 -1.09 -7.21 6.41
C GLY A 164 -1.84 -8.54 6.32
N GLU A 165 -2.86 -8.62 5.47
CA GLU A 165 -3.76 -9.79 5.39
C GLU A 165 -4.34 -9.99 3.99
N ASP A 166 -4.91 -11.17 3.77
CA ASP A 166 -5.57 -11.52 2.51
C ASP A 166 -6.97 -10.86 2.39
N PHE A 167 -7.44 -10.65 1.17
CA PHE A 167 -8.73 -10.01 0.91
C PHE A 167 -9.90 -10.92 1.31
N SER A 168 -9.77 -12.24 1.17
CA SER A 168 -10.76 -13.19 1.69
C SER A 168 -10.91 -13.10 3.21
N GLN A 169 -9.78 -12.98 3.91
CA GLN A 169 -9.71 -12.67 5.34
C GLN A 169 -10.39 -11.33 5.62
N SER A 170 -10.31 -10.36 4.70
CA SER A 170 -11.00 -9.07 4.72
C SER A 170 -12.51 -9.10 4.47
N MET A 171 -13.00 -10.10 3.74
CA MET A 171 -14.44 -10.27 3.48
C MET A 171 -15.13 -11.12 4.56
N ARG A 172 -14.38 -12.01 5.23
CA ARG A 172 -14.91 -12.95 6.22
C ARG A 172 -15.70 -12.31 7.36
N ARG A 173 -15.24 -11.15 7.81
CA ARG A 173 -15.89 -10.30 8.80
C ARG A 173 -17.28 -9.80 8.45
N PHE A 174 -17.61 -9.67 7.18
CA PHE A 174 -18.95 -9.34 6.72
C PHE A 174 -19.76 -10.60 6.50
N PHE A 175 -19.10 -11.61 5.96
CA PHE A 175 -19.70 -12.89 5.66
C PHE A 175 -20.24 -13.59 6.92
N VAL A 176 -19.43 -13.71 7.98
CA VAL A 176 -19.83 -14.44 9.19
C VAL A 176 -21.07 -13.82 9.85
N PRO A 177 -21.14 -12.50 10.09
CA PRO A 177 -22.35 -11.88 10.61
C PRO A 177 -23.56 -12.05 9.69
N ALA A 178 -23.40 -11.88 8.38
CA ALA A 178 -24.50 -12.02 7.42
C ALA A 178 -25.10 -13.43 7.43
N VAL A 179 -24.26 -14.45 7.49
CA VAL A 179 -24.67 -15.86 7.61
C VAL A 179 -25.28 -16.14 8.99
N ALA A 180 -24.68 -15.63 10.06
CA ALA A 180 -25.16 -15.86 11.42
C ALA A 180 -26.55 -15.24 11.66
N GLN A 181 -26.86 -14.10 11.05
CA GLN A 181 -28.21 -13.49 11.10
C GLN A 181 -29.28 -14.39 10.45
N LYS A 182 -28.94 -15.08 9.36
CA LYS A 182 -29.84 -16.00 8.66
C LYS A 182 -29.96 -17.35 9.36
N ASN A 183 -28.89 -17.80 10.01
CA ASN A 183 -28.82 -19.11 10.66
C ASN A 183 -28.51 -19.00 12.16
N LYS A 184 -29.57 -19.01 12.97
CA LYS A 184 -29.46 -18.98 14.45
C LYS A 184 -28.64 -20.14 15.04
N GLY A 185 -28.52 -21.27 14.33
CA GLY A 185 -27.69 -22.39 14.74
C GLY A 185 -26.18 -22.11 14.63
N ILE A 186 -25.78 -21.20 13.73
CA ILE A 186 -24.40 -20.71 13.63
C ILE A 186 -24.10 -19.74 14.77
N LEU A 187 -25.03 -18.84 15.12
CA LEU A 187 -24.89 -17.95 16.29
C LEU A 187 -24.61 -18.69 17.59
N GLN A 188 -25.27 -19.84 17.81
CA GLN A 188 -25.08 -20.66 19.01
C GLN A 188 -23.70 -21.35 19.06
N LYS A 189 -23.02 -21.47 17.91
CA LYS A 189 -21.68 -22.05 17.81
C LYS A 189 -20.57 -21.01 17.94
N LEU A 190 -20.87 -19.73 17.75
CA LEU A 190 -19.90 -18.65 17.92
C LEU A 190 -19.59 -18.48 19.41
N ALA A 191 -18.31 -18.58 19.78
CA ALA A 191 -17.86 -18.45 21.15
C ALA A 191 -16.69 -17.47 21.28
N GLY A 192 -16.49 -16.95 22.49
CA GLY A 192 -15.37 -16.05 22.81
C GLY A 192 -15.31 -14.83 21.90
N LYS A 193 -14.17 -14.67 21.21
CA LYS A 193 -13.84 -13.53 20.34
C LYS A 193 -14.87 -13.28 19.23
N GLU A 194 -15.46 -14.33 18.65
CA GLU A 194 -16.42 -14.21 17.55
C GLU A 194 -17.76 -13.61 18.02
N SER A 195 -18.21 -14.03 19.20
CA SER A 195 -19.41 -13.48 19.85
C SER A 195 -19.19 -12.02 20.24
N ALA A 196 -18.00 -11.69 20.76
CA ALA A 196 -17.63 -10.32 21.10
C ALA A 196 -17.60 -9.41 19.86
N LEU A 197 -17.01 -9.90 18.77
CA LEU A 197 -16.98 -9.20 17.49
C LEU A 197 -18.39 -8.92 16.95
N LEU A 198 -19.23 -9.97 16.90
CA LEU A 198 -20.61 -9.84 16.42
C LEU A 198 -21.41 -8.80 17.21
N LYS A 199 -21.26 -8.78 18.53
CA LYS A 199 -21.90 -7.79 19.42
C LYS A 199 -21.37 -6.37 19.22
N SER A 200 -20.16 -6.23 18.70
CA SER A 200 -19.49 -4.94 18.52
C SER A 200 -19.63 -4.38 17.10
N LEU A 201 -20.29 -5.08 16.16
CA LEU A 201 -20.33 -4.67 14.75
C LEU A 201 -20.84 -3.24 14.53
N GLY A 202 -21.93 -2.85 15.20
CA GLY A 202 -22.45 -1.49 15.09
C GLY A 202 -21.46 -0.43 15.57
N GLN A 203 -20.68 -0.73 16.62
CA GLN A 203 -19.62 0.17 17.11
C GLN A 203 -18.47 0.27 16.11
N LEU A 204 -18.10 -0.83 15.46
CA LEU A 204 -17.03 -0.87 14.46
C LEU A 204 -17.41 -0.16 13.16
N GLU A 205 -18.66 -0.30 12.75
CA GLU A 205 -19.25 0.48 11.65
C GLU A 205 -19.22 1.97 11.99
N GLU A 206 -19.64 2.34 13.21
CA GLU A 206 -19.61 3.73 13.67
C GLU A 206 -18.19 4.31 13.73
N MET A 207 -17.19 3.53 14.13
CA MET A 207 -15.78 3.95 14.07
C MET A 207 -15.33 4.21 12.62
N THR A 208 -15.74 3.36 11.68
CA THR A 208 -15.39 3.53 10.26
C THR A 208 -16.04 4.79 9.68
N ASN A 209 -17.33 4.99 9.98
CA ASN A 209 -18.06 6.20 9.58
C ASN A 209 -17.45 7.47 10.20
N ALA A 210 -16.98 7.39 11.45
CA ALA A 210 -16.30 8.52 12.10
C ALA A 210 -14.97 8.89 11.42
N ILE A 211 -14.19 7.91 10.92
CA ILE A 211 -13.00 8.19 10.09
C ILE A 211 -13.40 8.94 8.82
N GLN A 212 -14.45 8.49 8.13
CA GLN A 212 -14.94 9.13 6.91
C GLN A 212 -15.46 10.55 7.16
N ALA A 213 -16.13 10.76 8.30
CA ALA A 213 -16.64 12.06 8.73
C ALA A 213 -15.55 12.99 9.28
N ASN A 214 -14.27 12.56 9.29
CA ASN A 214 -13.16 13.30 9.89
C ASN A 214 -13.36 13.60 11.40
N GLU A 215 -13.92 12.63 12.14
CA GLU A 215 -14.23 12.69 13.57
C GLU A 215 -13.32 11.75 14.40
N PRO A 216 -12.00 11.95 14.46
CA PRO A 216 -11.09 11.01 15.09
C PRO A 216 -11.31 10.84 16.60
N GLN A 217 -11.84 11.86 17.30
CA GLN A 217 -12.15 11.77 18.72
C GLN A 217 -13.28 10.78 19.01
N LYS A 218 -14.25 10.68 18.08
CA LYS A 218 -15.36 9.72 18.19
C LYS A 218 -14.86 8.28 18.11
N VAL A 219 -13.88 8.02 17.24
CA VAL A 219 -13.21 6.72 17.14
C VAL A 219 -12.59 6.32 18.48
N SER A 220 -11.82 7.21 19.09
CA SER A 220 -11.18 6.95 20.40
C SER A 220 -12.20 6.68 21.50
N ALA A 221 -13.32 7.42 21.52
CA ALA A 221 -14.39 7.23 22.50
C ALA A 221 -15.11 5.88 22.35
N ILE A 222 -15.28 5.40 21.11
CA ILE A 222 -15.87 4.07 20.84
C ILE A 222 -14.86 2.97 21.17
N ALA A 223 -13.60 3.10 20.72
CA ALA A 223 -12.54 2.13 20.96
C ALA A 223 -12.32 1.85 22.45
N ALA A 224 -12.42 2.88 23.29
CA ALA A 224 -12.31 2.74 24.75
C ALA A 224 -13.40 1.87 25.40
N LYS A 225 -14.54 1.68 24.71
CA LYS A 225 -15.69 0.89 25.18
C LYS A 225 -15.72 -0.52 24.58
N LEU A 226 -14.87 -0.81 23.59
CA LEU A 226 -14.83 -2.13 22.98
C LEU A 226 -14.27 -3.17 23.96
N PRO A 227 -14.80 -4.41 23.94
CA PRO A 227 -14.18 -5.53 24.64
C PRO A 227 -12.71 -5.70 24.22
N LYS A 228 -11.85 -6.12 25.15
CA LYS A 228 -10.41 -6.28 24.87
C LYS A 228 -10.16 -7.21 23.68
N GLU A 229 -10.96 -8.26 23.55
CA GLU A 229 -10.89 -9.23 22.46
C GLU A 229 -11.18 -8.61 21.10
N VAL A 230 -11.96 -7.54 21.04
CA VAL A 230 -12.28 -6.81 19.80
C VAL A 230 -11.29 -5.68 19.57
N ARG A 231 -10.93 -4.93 20.61
CA ARG A 231 -9.96 -3.84 20.52
C ARG A 231 -8.56 -4.32 20.10
N ASN A 232 -8.21 -5.55 20.47
CA ASN A 232 -6.93 -6.18 20.12
C ASN A 232 -6.92 -6.77 18.71
N GLU A 233 -8.02 -6.68 17.98
CA GLU A 233 -8.04 -7.11 16.59
C GLU A 233 -7.30 -6.11 15.69
N LYS A 234 -6.61 -6.66 14.69
CA LYS A 234 -5.73 -5.90 13.81
C LYS A 234 -6.42 -4.67 13.21
N PHE A 235 -7.57 -4.86 12.57
CA PHE A 235 -8.33 -3.77 11.96
C PHE A 235 -8.74 -2.64 12.94
N CYS A 236 -9.03 -2.97 14.21
CA CYS A 236 -9.46 -1.99 15.20
C CYS A 236 -8.26 -1.11 15.50
N MET A 237 -7.09 -1.73 15.63
CA MET A 237 -5.83 -1.01 15.73
C MET A 237 -5.50 -0.21 14.47
N LEU A 238 -5.81 -0.70 13.26
CA LEU A 238 -5.66 0.08 12.02
C LEU A 238 -6.54 1.35 12.02
N ILE A 239 -7.79 1.22 12.46
CA ILE A 239 -8.73 2.35 12.60
C ILE A 239 -8.26 3.32 13.70
N GLU A 240 -7.83 2.80 14.86
CA GLU A 240 -7.27 3.61 15.96
C GLU A 240 -5.99 4.33 15.52
N LEU A 241 -5.08 3.69 14.77
CA LEU A 241 -3.88 4.32 14.21
C LEU A 241 -4.25 5.47 13.29
N LYS A 242 -5.23 5.26 12.40
CA LYS A 242 -5.70 6.31 11.48
C LYS A 242 -6.31 7.49 12.24
N ALA A 243 -7.15 7.22 13.24
CA ALA A 243 -7.71 8.26 14.09
C ALA A 243 -6.63 9.04 14.84
N ALA A 244 -5.65 8.36 15.42
CA ALA A 244 -4.53 9.00 16.12
C ALA A 244 -3.71 9.89 15.19
N GLN A 245 -3.43 9.45 13.96
CA GLN A 245 -2.77 10.27 12.94
C GLN A 245 -3.60 11.51 12.58
N MET A 246 -4.90 11.35 12.33
CA MET A 246 -5.80 12.46 12.00
C MET A 246 -5.92 13.48 13.12
N ALA A 247 -5.90 13.03 14.38
CA ALA A 247 -5.94 13.88 15.56
C ALA A 247 -4.58 14.51 15.91
N GLY A 248 -3.48 14.03 15.33
CA GLY A 248 -2.13 14.38 15.78
C GLY A 248 -1.83 13.92 17.22
N ASP A 249 -2.49 12.83 17.68
CA ASP A 249 -2.34 12.29 19.03
C ASP A 249 -1.18 11.29 19.06
N ASP A 250 0.02 11.82 19.33
CA ASP A 250 1.26 11.06 19.30
C ASP A 250 1.29 9.93 20.35
N LYS A 251 0.67 10.17 21.51
CA LYS A 251 0.60 9.19 22.58
C LYS A 251 -0.30 8.02 22.18
N ALA A 252 -1.51 8.31 21.69
CA ALA A 252 -2.41 7.28 21.20
C ALA A 252 -1.77 6.49 20.04
N HIS A 253 -1.06 7.18 19.14
CA HIS A 253 -0.38 6.53 18.03
C HIS A 253 0.68 5.52 18.51
N GLN A 254 1.55 5.93 19.44
CA GLN A 254 2.58 5.06 20.01
C GLN A 254 1.98 3.87 20.77
N GLU A 255 0.97 4.09 21.60
CA GLU A 255 0.29 3.02 22.37
C GLU A 255 -0.34 1.96 21.44
N VAL A 256 -0.91 2.39 20.31
CA VAL A 256 -1.49 1.45 19.34
C VAL A 256 -0.40 0.71 18.57
N ILE A 257 0.70 1.36 18.16
CA ILE A 257 1.85 0.69 17.53
C ILE A 257 2.43 -0.38 18.45
N GLU A 258 2.68 -0.06 19.72
CA GLU A 258 3.25 -1.00 20.70
C GLU A 258 2.33 -2.21 20.90
N ARG A 259 1.03 -1.96 21.04
CA ARG A 259 0.02 -3.03 21.13
C ARG A 259 0.01 -3.89 19.87
N PHE A 260 0.04 -3.28 18.68
CA PHE A 260 0.06 -3.99 17.40
C PHE A 260 1.29 -4.89 17.31
N ARG A 261 2.49 -4.35 17.56
CA ARG A 261 3.75 -5.13 17.51
C ARG A 261 3.78 -6.25 18.54
N GLY A 262 3.22 -6.03 19.73
CA GLY A 262 3.13 -7.05 20.76
C GLY A 262 2.22 -8.23 20.38
N LEU A 263 1.10 -7.96 19.69
CA LEU A 263 0.13 -8.97 19.28
C LEU A 263 0.45 -9.62 17.92
N PHE A 264 1.09 -8.87 17.02
CA PHE A 264 1.37 -9.27 15.64
C PHE A 264 2.85 -9.00 15.27
N PRO A 265 3.83 -9.63 15.95
CA PRO A 265 5.25 -9.27 15.84
C PRO A 265 5.88 -9.50 14.46
N ASN A 266 5.26 -10.31 13.59
CA ASN A 266 5.75 -10.60 12.24
C ASN A 266 4.96 -9.88 11.13
N ASP A 267 4.02 -9.03 11.51
CA ASP A 267 3.18 -8.31 10.55
C ASP A 267 3.84 -6.98 10.18
N SER A 268 4.13 -6.82 8.90
CA SER A 268 4.82 -5.64 8.39
C SER A 268 3.90 -4.44 8.14
N ALA A 269 2.57 -4.61 8.21
CA ALA A 269 1.63 -3.51 7.98
C ALA A 269 1.86 -2.36 8.96
N VAL A 270 2.09 -2.66 10.25
CA VAL A 270 2.38 -1.61 11.24
C VAL A 270 3.62 -0.80 10.87
N ASP A 271 4.66 -1.43 10.31
CA ASP A 271 5.86 -0.71 9.88
C ASP A 271 5.58 0.20 8.70
N LEU A 272 4.82 -0.26 7.68
CA LEU A 272 4.39 0.59 6.56
C LEU A 272 3.63 1.84 7.06
N LEU A 273 2.71 1.66 7.99
CA LEU A 273 1.86 2.73 8.53
C LEU A 273 2.63 3.69 9.44
N SER A 274 3.66 3.20 10.11
CA SER A 274 4.47 3.98 11.05
C SER A 274 5.54 4.82 10.36
N MET A 275 5.98 4.43 9.15
CA MET A 275 7.05 5.13 8.43
C MET A 275 6.73 6.61 8.23
N ASP A 276 5.56 6.94 7.70
CA ASP A 276 5.14 8.33 7.47
C ASP A 276 5.00 9.11 8.75
N TYR A 277 4.37 8.50 9.74
CA TYR A 277 4.14 9.15 11.03
C TYR A 277 5.48 9.60 11.63
N PHE A 278 6.47 8.70 11.68
CA PHE A 278 7.79 9.07 12.19
C PHE A 278 8.53 10.05 11.29
N ALA A 279 8.43 9.93 9.96
CA ALA A 279 9.09 10.84 9.02
C ALA A 279 8.54 12.28 9.12
N ILE A 280 7.22 12.44 9.22
CA ILE A 280 6.55 13.75 9.37
C ILE A 280 6.94 14.42 10.70
N LYS A 281 7.21 13.63 11.73
CA LYS A 281 7.68 14.09 13.04
C LYS A 281 9.20 14.27 13.09
N GLU A 282 9.89 14.16 11.95
CA GLU A 282 11.34 14.24 11.81
C GLU A 282 12.10 13.21 12.66
N ASN A 283 11.41 12.15 13.12
CA ASN A 283 12.03 11.02 13.77
C ASN A 283 12.55 10.03 12.71
N PHE A 284 13.56 10.48 11.96
CA PHE A 284 14.07 9.77 10.79
C PHE A 284 14.72 8.43 11.13
N LYS A 285 15.30 8.29 12.33
CA LYS A 285 15.85 7.03 12.81
C LYS A 285 14.77 5.96 12.94
N GLU A 286 13.62 6.30 13.52
CA GLU A 286 12.52 5.36 13.71
C GLU A 286 11.80 5.07 12.39
N ALA A 287 11.62 6.10 11.55
CA ALA A 287 11.10 5.95 10.19
C ALA A 287 11.96 4.98 9.37
N LEU A 288 13.30 5.17 9.38
CA LEU A 288 14.26 4.33 8.69
C LEU A 288 14.21 2.88 9.20
N ALA A 289 14.11 2.68 10.51
CA ALA A 289 13.99 1.34 11.09
C ALA A 289 12.68 0.63 10.66
N CYS A 290 11.56 1.36 10.58
CA CYS A 290 10.30 0.83 10.04
C CYS A 290 10.45 0.47 8.55
N ALA A 291 11.03 1.37 7.74
CA ALA A 291 11.27 1.16 6.32
C ALA A 291 12.10 -0.11 6.03
N GLN A 292 13.17 -0.31 6.80
CA GLN A 292 14.05 -1.47 6.66
C GLN A 292 13.36 -2.78 7.06
N ARG A 293 12.60 -2.81 8.15
CA ARG A 293 11.82 -4.00 8.53
C ARG A 293 10.74 -4.32 7.51
N PHE A 294 10.03 -3.31 7.02
CA PHE A 294 9.03 -3.49 5.98
C PHE A 294 9.64 -4.03 4.68
N GLN A 295 10.74 -3.44 4.20
CA GLN A 295 11.45 -3.92 3.01
C GLN A 295 11.95 -5.36 3.21
N LYS A 296 12.50 -5.69 4.39
CA LYS A 296 12.93 -7.06 4.69
C LYS A 296 11.78 -8.06 4.60
N ALA A 297 10.58 -7.69 5.05
CA ALA A 297 9.40 -8.55 4.98
C ALA A 297 8.85 -8.69 3.55
N MET A 298 8.86 -7.61 2.77
CA MET A 298 8.24 -7.58 1.43
C MET A 298 9.19 -7.99 0.30
N GLY A 299 10.49 -8.01 0.57
CA GLY A 299 11.55 -8.12 -0.43
C GLY A 299 12.00 -6.75 -0.93
N GLU A 300 13.24 -6.67 -1.37
CA GLU A 300 13.81 -5.44 -1.91
C GLU A 300 13.12 -5.04 -3.22
N GLU A 301 12.77 -3.75 -3.33
CA GLU A 301 12.28 -3.14 -4.55
C GLU A 301 12.68 -1.65 -4.59
N ALA A 302 12.64 -1.03 -5.78
CA ALA A 302 13.28 0.26 -6.02
C ALA A 302 12.62 1.44 -5.29
N PHE A 303 11.30 1.45 -5.09
CA PHE A 303 10.61 2.53 -4.37
C PHE A 303 11.04 2.56 -2.90
N MET A 304 10.95 1.44 -2.20
CA MET A 304 11.35 1.29 -0.80
C MET A 304 12.83 1.58 -0.64
N THR A 305 13.66 1.16 -1.62
CA THR A 305 15.10 1.48 -1.60
C THR A 305 15.34 2.99 -1.79
N THR A 306 14.56 3.65 -2.65
CA THR A 306 14.59 5.11 -2.83
C THR A 306 14.19 5.83 -1.54
N TRP A 307 13.13 5.39 -0.89
CA TRP A 307 12.66 5.99 0.36
C TRP A 307 13.63 5.74 1.51
N ILE A 308 14.24 4.56 1.60
CA ILE A 308 15.32 4.30 2.57
C ILE A 308 16.50 5.26 2.33
N ALA A 309 16.88 5.52 1.08
CA ALA A 309 17.94 6.48 0.76
C ALA A 309 17.57 7.90 1.21
N ASP A 310 16.32 8.32 0.98
CA ASP A 310 15.81 9.61 1.43
C ASP A 310 15.83 9.73 2.96
N LEU A 311 15.34 8.72 3.68
CA LEU A 311 15.38 8.67 5.15
C LEU A 311 16.81 8.62 5.71
N GLN A 312 17.72 7.91 5.04
CA GLN A 312 19.15 7.94 5.39
C GLN A 312 19.72 9.34 5.27
N TRP A 313 19.42 10.05 4.18
CA TRP A 313 19.86 11.43 3.98
C TRP A 313 19.30 12.36 5.06
N GLN A 314 17.98 12.32 5.31
CA GLN A 314 17.34 13.12 6.35
C GLN A 314 17.88 12.79 7.76
N ASN A 315 18.29 11.55 8.00
CA ASN A 315 18.94 11.11 9.23
C ASN A 315 20.46 11.38 9.27
N GLY A 316 21.00 12.18 8.35
CA GLY A 316 22.43 12.56 8.29
C GLY A 316 23.39 11.46 7.79
N GLN A 317 22.87 10.30 7.36
CA GLN A 317 23.64 9.17 6.82
C GLN A 317 23.90 9.34 5.32
N VAL A 318 24.58 10.42 4.96
CA VAL A 318 24.61 10.89 3.57
C VAL A 318 25.43 9.98 2.64
N LYS A 319 26.48 9.32 3.15
CA LYS A 319 27.28 8.36 2.35
C LYS A 319 26.45 7.13 2.02
N GLU A 320 25.71 6.62 2.99
CA GLU A 320 24.80 5.48 2.86
C GLU A 320 23.66 5.83 1.90
N ALA A 321 23.04 7.01 2.06
CA ALA A 321 21.99 7.50 1.17
C ALA A 321 22.42 7.47 -0.30
N ARG A 322 23.64 7.93 -0.59
CA ARG A 322 24.21 7.90 -1.95
C ARG A 322 24.35 6.47 -2.48
N ALA A 323 24.92 5.56 -1.70
CA ALA A 323 25.05 4.17 -2.13
C ALA A 323 23.69 3.51 -2.37
N THR A 324 22.72 3.79 -1.49
CA THR A 324 21.36 3.25 -1.56
C THR A 324 20.59 3.80 -2.76
N ILE A 325 20.70 5.09 -3.09
CA ILE A 325 19.97 5.65 -4.23
C ILE A 325 20.50 5.13 -5.57
N GLU A 326 21.82 4.93 -5.70
CA GLU A 326 22.40 4.28 -6.89
C GLU A 326 21.91 2.83 -7.03
N LYS A 327 21.76 2.10 -5.91
CA LYS A 327 21.16 0.76 -5.90
C LYS A 327 19.72 0.81 -6.41
N ALA A 328 18.90 1.74 -5.91
CA ALA A 328 17.50 1.89 -6.34
C ALA A 328 17.39 2.16 -7.85
N ILE A 329 18.21 3.09 -8.36
CA ILE A 329 18.32 3.41 -9.78
C ILE A 329 18.70 2.17 -10.62
N LYS A 330 19.62 1.34 -10.13
CA LYS A 330 20.02 0.11 -10.83
C LYS A 330 18.89 -0.93 -10.85
N MET A 331 18.09 -1.00 -9.78
CA MET A 331 16.97 -1.94 -9.67
C MET A 331 15.83 -1.58 -10.63
N GLU A 332 15.55 -0.28 -10.79
CA GLU A 332 14.49 0.20 -11.68
C GLU A 332 14.94 1.49 -12.38
N PRO A 333 15.67 1.38 -13.50
CA PRO A 333 16.25 2.54 -14.21
C PRO A 333 15.23 3.57 -14.67
N ASP A 334 13.99 3.14 -14.92
CA ASP A 334 12.86 3.97 -15.35
C ASP A 334 12.11 4.65 -14.18
N PHE A 335 12.48 4.39 -12.93
CA PHE A 335 11.82 4.98 -11.77
C PHE A 335 12.29 6.41 -11.49
N VAL A 336 11.58 7.37 -12.09
CA VAL A 336 11.92 8.81 -12.07
C VAL A 336 12.14 9.36 -10.66
N SER A 337 11.34 8.94 -9.68
CA SER A 337 11.46 9.44 -8.31
C SER A 337 12.84 9.18 -7.70
N ALA A 338 13.52 8.09 -8.07
CA ALA A 338 14.88 7.83 -7.60
C ALA A 338 15.89 8.88 -8.12
N ARG A 339 15.68 9.43 -9.33
CA ARG A 339 16.49 10.52 -9.86
C ARG A 339 16.25 11.82 -9.11
N TRP A 340 15.00 12.12 -8.78
CA TRP A 340 14.69 13.30 -7.96
C TRP A 340 15.28 13.21 -6.56
N THR A 341 15.24 12.04 -5.92
CA THR A 341 15.92 11.83 -4.63
C THR A 341 17.44 11.98 -4.78
N LYS A 342 18.03 11.50 -5.89
CA LYS A 342 19.46 11.70 -6.18
C LYS A 342 19.82 13.19 -6.36
N VAL A 343 18.96 13.99 -7.01
CA VAL A 343 19.09 15.45 -7.09
C VAL A 343 19.14 16.07 -5.69
N THR A 344 18.20 15.71 -4.81
CA THR A 344 18.18 16.16 -3.41
C THR A 344 19.45 15.83 -2.65
N ILE A 345 19.91 14.58 -2.74
CA ILE A 345 21.12 14.14 -2.05
C ILE A 345 22.37 14.85 -2.61
N ALA A 346 22.46 15.02 -3.93
CA ALA A 346 23.60 15.67 -4.57
C ALA A 346 23.69 17.16 -4.22
N ASP A 347 22.57 17.88 -4.21
CA ASP A 347 22.52 19.29 -3.82
C ASP A 347 22.93 19.48 -2.35
N ALA A 348 22.39 18.66 -1.44
CA ALA A 348 22.75 18.71 -0.02
C ALA A 348 24.24 18.39 0.24
N GLN A 349 24.89 17.63 -0.64
CA GLN A 349 26.33 17.33 -0.59
C GLN A 349 27.19 18.33 -1.34
N GLN A 350 26.59 19.34 -1.98
CA GLN A 350 27.27 20.27 -2.88
C GLN A 350 28.01 19.55 -4.02
N ASP A 351 27.55 18.36 -4.40
CA ASP A 351 28.05 17.60 -5.55
C ASP A 351 27.36 18.09 -6.82
N TYR A 352 27.71 19.32 -7.20
CA TYR A 352 27.06 20.02 -8.31
C TYR A 352 27.32 19.38 -9.67
N ALA A 353 28.39 18.61 -9.81
CA ALA A 353 28.67 17.80 -10.99
C ALA A 353 27.62 16.70 -11.15
N THR A 354 27.34 15.95 -10.09
CA THR A 354 26.29 14.92 -10.09
C THR A 354 24.91 15.54 -10.23
N LEU A 355 24.63 16.62 -9.51
CA LEU A 355 23.36 17.35 -9.58
C LEU A 355 23.03 17.78 -11.02
N ASN A 356 23.97 18.48 -11.68
CA ASN A 356 23.80 18.95 -13.05
C ASN A 356 23.61 17.78 -14.03
N LYS A 357 24.44 16.73 -13.90
CA LYS A 357 24.29 15.53 -14.73
C LYS A 357 22.90 14.91 -14.58
N THR A 358 22.42 14.71 -13.35
CA THR A 358 21.13 14.07 -13.11
C THR A 358 19.95 14.96 -13.52
N LEU A 359 20.04 16.29 -13.39
CA LEU A 359 19.02 17.21 -13.92
C LEU A 359 18.95 17.16 -15.45
N LYS A 360 20.08 17.00 -16.14
CA LYS A 360 20.11 16.79 -17.60
C LYS A 360 19.48 15.45 -17.98
N GLU A 361 19.82 14.36 -17.29
CA GLU A 361 19.21 13.03 -17.48
C GLU A 361 17.69 13.09 -17.31
N LEU A 362 17.20 13.79 -16.28
CA LEU A 362 15.76 14.00 -16.06
C LEU A 362 15.07 14.67 -17.26
N VAL A 363 15.71 15.64 -17.90
CA VAL A 363 15.16 16.33 -19.07
C VAL A 363 15.22 15.45 -20.32
N THR A 364 16.35 14.78 -20.57
CA THR A 364 16.56 14.00 -21.80
C THR A 364 15.81 12.68 -21.81
N ASP A 365 15.85 11.96 -20.69
CA ASP A 365 15.43 10.56 -20.65
C ASP A 365 14.01 10.41 -20.11
N PHE A 366 13.56 11.39 -19.30
CA PHE A 366 12.26 11.37 -18.63
C PHE A 366 11.35 12.54 -19.00
N GLY A 367 11.82 13.42 -19.90
CA GLY A 367 11.02 14.54 -20.39
C GLY A 367 10.70 15.60 -19.33
N ALA A 368 11.45 15.66 -18.23
CA ALA A 368 11.21 16.64 -17.18
C ALA A 368 11.30 18.07 -17.73
N GLU A 369 10.36 18.92 -17.32
CA GLU A 369 10.35 20.32 -17.70
C GLU A 369 11.04 21.15 -16.61
N LEU A 370 12.23 21.67 -16.93
CA LEU A 370 13.00 22.55 -16.07
C LEU A 370 13.09 23.94 -16.68
N ASP A 371 12.66 24.96 -15.92
CA ASP A 371 12.84 26.36 -16.27
C ASP A 371 13.97 26.97 -15.43
N PRO A 372 15.11 27.37 -16.03
CA PRO A 372 16.20 27.95 -15.28
C PRO A 372 15.82 29.25 -14.55
N GLU A 373 14.86 30.04 -15.05
CA GLU A 373 14.40 31.25 -14.35
C GLU A 373 13.53 30.93 -13.13
N ALA A 374 12.75 29.84 -13.18
CA ALA A 374 12.05 29.34 -12.01
C ALA A 374 13.03 28.77 -10.99
N MET A 375 14.01 27.97 -11.44
CA MET A 375 15.05 27.41 -10.57
C MET A 375 15.80 28.49 -9.81
N LYS A 376 16.15 29.62 -10.45
CA LYS A 376 16.80 30.78 -9.79
C LYS A 376 16.03 31.37 -8.62
N LYS A 377 14.73 31.14 -8.52
CA LYS A 377 13.89 31.64 -7.43
C LYS A 377 13.72 30.63 -6.29
N GLU A 378 14.07 29.36 -6.52
CA GLU A 378 13.89 28.30 -5.53
C GLU A 378 15.05 28.27 -4.53
N ALA A 379 14.74 28.38 -3.23
CA ALA A 379 15.75 28.33 -2.17
C ALA A 379 16.56 27.02 -2.17
N PHE A 380 15.98 25.94 -2.69
CA PHE A 380 16.65 24.65 -2.83
C PHE A 380 17.94 24.74 -3.65
N TYR A 381 18.01 25.59 -4.68
CA TYR A 381 19.18 25.69 -5.56
C TYR A 381 20.12 26.86 -5.20
N GLU A 382 19.99 27.52 -4.04
CA GLU A 382 20.72 28.79 -3.75
C GLU A 382 22.22 28.70 -4.01
N GLU A 383 22.87 27.65 -3.54
CA GLU A 383 24.31 27.50 -3.74
C GLU A 383 24.64 26.98 -5.15
N PHE A 384 23.84 26.07 -5.69
CA PHE A 384 24.03 25.55 -7.05
C PHE A 384 23.99 26.65 -8.13
N LYS A 385 23.08 27.62 -8.00
CA LYS A 385 22.96 28.74 -8.97
C LYS A 385 24.25 29.55 -9.15
N LYS A 386 25.13 29.54 -8.16
CA LYS A 386 26.38 30.31 -8.16
C LYS A 386 27.50 29.59 -8.92
N THR A 387 27.30 28.33 -9.32
CA THR A 387 28.38 27.48 -9.84
C THR A 387 28.47 27.46 -11.37
N PRO A 388 29.62 27.05 -11.94
CA PRO A 388 29.75 26.81 -13.38
C PRO A 388 28.78 25.75 -13.91
N GLU A 389 28.47 24.72 -13.12
CA GLU A 389 27.58 23.63 -13.49
C GLU A 389 26.14 24.12 -13.71
N PHE A 390 25.65 25.09 -12.93
CA PHE A 390 24.34 25.68 -13.20
C PHE A 390 24.33 26.47 -14.51
N LYS A 391 25.39 27.23 -14.83
CA LYS A 391 25.50 27.93 -16.12
C LYS A 391 25.49 26.96 -17.30
N ASP A 392 26.14 25.81 -17.14
CA ASP A 392 26.11 24.72 -18.12
C ASP A 392 24.71 24.12 -18.25
N LEU A 393 23.99 23.90 -17.15
CA LEU A 393 22.59 23.50 -17.16
C LEU A 393 21.71 24.52 -17.89
N GLU A 394 21.84 25.81 -17.60
CA GLU A 394 21.06 26.87 -18.27
C GLU A 394 21.26 26.86 -19.79
N LYS A 395 22.52 26.70 -20.24
CA LYS A 395 22.84 26.61 -21.67
C LYS A 395 22.18 25.38 -22.30
N PHE A 396 22.25 24.24 -21.61
CA PHE A 396 21.60 23.01 -22.05
C PHE A 396 20.08 23.17 -22.15
N LEU A 397 19.41 23.72 -21.12
CA LEU A 397 17.95 23.90 -21.11
C LEU A 397 17.48 24.86 -22.22
N LYS A 398 18.23 25.93 -22.49
CA LYS A 398 17.96 26.85 -23.61
C LYS A 398 18.05 26.13 -24.97
N ALA A 399 19.04 25.26 -25.16
CA ALA A 399 19.18 24.46 -26.38
C ALA A 399 18.02 23.48 -26.56
N GLN A 400 17.61 22.78 -25.50
CA GLN A 400 16.45 21.86 -25.53
C GLN A 400 15.15 22.58 -25.88
N LYS A 401 14.91 23.78 -25.32
CA LYS A 401 13.73 24.58 -25.62
C LYS A 401 13.71 25.07 -27.08
N ALA A 402 14.86 25.34 -27.67
CA ALA A 402 14.97 25.75 -29.07
C ALA A 402 14.69 24.60 -30.05
N GLN A 403 14.97 23.35 -29.67
CA GLN A 403 14.68 22.16 -30.49
C GLN A 403 13.20 21.75 -30.48
N LYS A 404 12.44 22.15 -29.44
CA LYS A 404 10.99 21.90 -29.33
C LYS A 404 10.12 22.94 -30.05
N LYS A 405 10.70 24.05 -30.52
CA LYS A 405 10.03 25.08 -31.33
C LYS A 405 10.33 24.85 -32.80
#